data_AF-A0A9E1RWH0-F1
#
_entry.id   AF-A0A9E1RWH0-F1
#
_cell.length_a   1.000
_cell.length_b   1.000
_cell.length_c   1.000
_cell.angle_alpha   90.00
_cell.angle_beta   90.00
_cell.angle_gamma   90.00
#
_symmetry.space_group_name_H-M   'P 1'
#
loop_
_entity.id
_entity.type
_entity.pdbx_description
1 polymer ?
#
loop_
_entity_poly.entity_id
_entity_poly.type
_entity_poly.pdbx_seq_one_letter_code
_entity_poly.pdbx_strand_id
1 'polypeptide(L)' 'MTGRMETIELPWYETRIENCSYCGKMIARDYWADDDYPEDKFCEPECADVKRRALRKAE' A
#
# COMPACT_ATOMS: atom_id res chain seq x y z
N MET A 1 10.15 5.94 9.12
CA MET A 1 8.99 5.33 8.47
C MET A 1 8.70 4.07 9.22
N THR A 2 7.54 3.98 9.85
CA THR A 2 7.11 2.79 10.57
C THR A 2 5.96 2.17 9.79
N GLY A 3 6.07 0.86 9.63
CA GLY A 3 5.25 0.07 8.75
C GLY A 3 5.95 -1.27 8.52
N ARG A 4 5.27 -2.18 7.86
CA ARG A 4 5.79 -3.53 7.61
C ARG A 4 5.24 -4.09 6.30
N MET A 5 5.99 -5.03 5.74
CA MET A 5 5.47 -5.86 4.67
C MET A 5 4.45 -6.84 5.25
N GLU A 6 3.26 -6.86 4.67
CA GLU A 6 2.19 -7.79 4.96
C GLU A 6 1.83 -8.58 3.70
N THR A 7 1.30 -9.78 3.89
CA THR A 7 0.88 -10.67 2.81
C THR A 7 -0.64 -10.70 2.77
N ILE A 8 -1.22 -10.47 1.59
CA ILE A 8 -2.64 -10.66 1.35
C ILE A 8 -2.91 -12.18 1.37
N GLU A 9 -3.62 -12.64 2.40
CA GLU A 9 -4.12 -14.00 2.45
C GLU A 9 -5.41 -14.10 1.63
N LEU A 10 -5.30 -14.69 0.44
CA LEU A 10 -6.43 -14.98 -0.44
C LEU A 10 -6.61 -16.51 -0.57
N PRO A 11 -7.85 -17.01 -0.48
CA PRO A 11 -8.15 -18.38 -0.88
C PRO A 11 -7.73 -18.62 -2.33
N TRP A 12 -7.28 -19.85 -2.62
CA TRP A 12 -6.79 -20.24 -3.96
C TRP A 12 -7.81 -20.04 -5.10
N TYR A 13 -9.10 -19.98 -4.78
CA TYR A 13 -10.19 -19.78 -5.73
C TYR A 13 -10.55 -18.29 -5.93
N GLU A 14 -9.93 -17.38 -5.18
CA GLU A 14 -10.22 -15.95 -5.25
C GLU A 14 -9.20 -15.24 -6.15
N THR A 15 -9.67 -14.40 -7.06
CA THR A 15 -8.84 -13.63 -8.01
C THR A 15 -8.82 -12.14 -7.67
N ARG A 16 -9.12 -11.78 -6.41
CA ARG A 16 -9.14 -10.38 -6.00
C ARG A 16 -7.73 -9.81 -6.09
N ILE A 17 -7.60 -8.70 -6.81
CA ILE A 17 -6.34 -7.97 -6.97
C ILE A 17 -6.52 -6.64 -6.26
N GLU A 18 -5.62 -6.36 -5.33
CA GLU A 18 -5.55 -5.07 -4.68
C GLU A 18 -4.63 -4.16 -5.52
N ASN A 19 -4.96 -2.87 -5.62
CA ASN A 19 -4.10 -1.91 -6.29
C ASN A 19 -3.40 -1.04 -5.25
N CYS A 20 -2.19 -0.60 -5.56
CA CYS A 20 -1.47 0.35 -4.73
C CYS A 20 -2.28 1.66 -4.63
N SER A 21 -2.60 2.09 -3.40
CA SER A 21 -3.38 3.30 -3.11
C SER A 21 -2.73 4.59 -3.62
N TYR A 22 -1.45 4.56 -4.01
CA TYR A 22 -0.74 5.71 -4.55
C TYR A 22 -0.49 5.61 -6.06
N CYS A 23 0.29 4.62 -6.50
CA CYS A 23 0.72 4.54 -7.91
C CYS A 23 -0.20 3.72 -8.82
N GLY A 24 -1.22 3.04 -8.26
CA GLY A 24 -2.16 2.22 -9.02
C GLY A 24 -1.61 0.88 -9.53
N LYS A 25 -0.34 0.54 -9.25
CA LYS A 25 0.25 -0.76 -9.60
C LYS A 25 -0.52 -1.89 -8.92
N MET A 26 -0.75 -2.98 -9.65
CA MET A 26 -1.37 -4.19 -9.10
C MET A 26 -0.46 -4.82 -8.04
N ILE A 27 -1.06 -5.16 -6.90
CA ILE A 27 -0.44 -5.86 -5.79
C ILE A 27 -0.90 -7.32 -5.87
N ALA A 28 0.04 -8.21 -6.18
CA ALA A 28 -0.27 -9.62 -6.37
C ALA A 28 -0.34 -10.40 -5.05
N ARG A 29 0.43 -9.99 -4.03
CA ARG A 29 0.55 -10.75 -2.79
C ARG A 29 1.01 -9.90 -1.61
N ASP A 30 2.19 -9.30 -1.70
CA ASP A 30 2.76 -8.56 -0.57
C ASP A 30 2.58 -7.07 -0.77
N TYR A 31 2.22 -6.37 0.31
CA TYR A 31 2.07 -4.93 0.35
C TYR A 31 2.76 -4.34 1.58
N TRP A 32 3.13 -3.07 1.47
CA TRP A 32 3.56 -2.27 2.61
C TRP A 32 2.33 -1.68 3.30
N ALA A 33 2.15 -2.05 4.57
CA ALA A 33 1.20 -1.44 5.49
C ALA A 33 1.93 -0.33 6.26
N ASP A 34 1.55 0.93 6.01
CA ASP A 34 2.15 2.09 6.68
C ASP A 34 1.30 2.50 7.89
N ASP A 35 1.95 2.80 9.02
CA ASP A 35 1.24 3.11 10.27
C ASP A 35 0.43 4.42 10.19
N ASP A 36 0.85 5.37 9.34
CA ASP A 36 0.14 6.65 9.16
C ASP A 36 -1.09 6.49 8.24
N TYR A 37 -1.16 5.39 7.48
CA TYR A 37 -2.15 5.15 6.42
C TYR A 37 -2.71 3.72 6.53
N PRO A 38 -3.42 3.38 7.61
CA PRO A 38 -3.83 2.00 7.92
C PRO A 38 -4.84 1.41 6.92
N GLU A 39 -5.58 2.25 6.20
CA GLU A 39 -6.54 1.81 5.18
C GLU A 39 -5.91 1.66 3.78
N ASP A 40 -4.70 2.16 3.60
CA ASP A 40 -4.01 2.11 2.32
C ASP A 40 -3.12 0.88 2.20
N LYS A 41 -3.08 0.32 0.99
CA LYS A 41 -2.11 -0.71 0.64
C LYS A 41 -1.11 -0.13 -0.34
N PHE A 42 0.16 -0.14 0.00
CA PHE A 42 1.22 0.36 -0.88
C PHE A 42 2.00 -0.80 -1.47
N CYS A 43 2.41 -0.72 -2.73
CA CYS A 43 3.25 -1.78 -3.30
C CYS A 43 4.65 -1.79 -2.67
N GLU A 44 5.15 -0.63 -2.24
CA GLU A 44 6.50 -0.42 -1.69
C GLU A 44 6.45 0.74 -0.67
N PRO A 45 7.37 0.80 0.32
CA PRO A 45 7.44 1.87 1.32
C PRO A 45 7.50 3.29 0.72
N GLU A 46 8.16 3.41 -0.43
CA GLU A 46 8.35 4.67 -1.16
C GLU A 46 7.02 5.28 -1.59
N CYS A 47 6.01 4.46 -1.89
CA CYS A 47 4.69 4.96 -2.26
C CYS A 47 4.00 5.67 -1.08
N ALA A 48 4.17 5.18 0.14
CA ALA A 48 3.68 5.84 1.35
C ALA A 48 4.43 7.16 1.61
N ASP A 49 5.75 7.18 1.40
CA ASP A 49 6.57 8.39 1.53
C ASP A 49 6.16 9.48 0.54
N VAL A 50 5.94 9.13 -0.72
CA VAL A 50 5.52 10.12 -1.73
C VAL A 50 4.11 10.65 -1.41
N LYS A 51 3.17 9.79 -0.99
CA LYS A 51 1.84 10.24 -0.54
C LYS A 51 1.94 11.24 0.63
N ARG A 52 2.77 10.93 1.63
CA ARG A 52 3.02 11.80 2.79
C ARG A 52 3.57 13.16 2.38
N ARG A 53 4.52 13.19 1.46
CA ARG A 53 5.08 14.44 0.91
C ARG A 53 4.08 15.22 0.07
N ALA A 54 3.19 14.54 -0.65
CA ALA A 54 2.15 15.17 -1.46
C ALA A 54 1.11 15.88 -0.58
N LEU A 55 0.66 15.24 0.50
CA LEU A 55 -0.31 15.82 1.44
C LEU A 55 0.26 17.03 2.18
N ARG A 56 1.53 16.96 2.64
CA ARG A 56 2.22 18.09 3.28
C ARG A 56 2.39 19.32 2.38
N LYS A 57 2.32 19.17 1.05
CA LYS A 57 2.39 20.29 0.10
C LYS A 57 1.01 20.90 -0.19
N ALA A 58 -0.06 20.18 0.13
CA ALA A 58 -1.42 20.63 -0.08
C ALA A 58 -1.97 21.44 1.11
N GLU A 59 -1.31 21.32 2.26
CA GLU A 59 -1.48 22.17 3.45
C GLU A 59 -0.71 23.49 3.32
#